data_AF-A0A1Y4GXA7-F1
#
_entry.id   AF-A0A1Y4GXA7-F1
#
_cell.length_a   1.000
_cell.length_b   1.000
_cell.length_c   1.000
_cell.angle_alpha   90.00
_cell.angle_beta   90.00
_cell.angle_gamma   90.00
#
_symmetry.space_group_name_H-M   'P 1'
#
loop_
_entity.id
_entity.type
_entity.pdbx_description
1 polymer ?
#
loop_
_entity_poly.entity_id
_entity_poly.type
_entity_poly.pdbx_seq_one_letter_code
_entity_poly.pdbx_strand_id
1 'polypeptide(L)'
;MRKTFLGVLVFMSQLIFAQGIEVISTQALKLDGQGAFLPKISPKGDYILVTGDDMSGLRKFDLATGELSTITNDRSAGFNAQFAGDGSMIVYRTSEYKGRLRYSSLKSLDLKTGETKQLIKPTRNLEGVSVEGGTVLAVNNGKLVTKRLSGERLKTVPAIPSIKNSQLYITVNGKTRQLSPNGTNVGYLWPSVSPDGSKLLYYVIDEAKAYVCNIDGSNPVSLGTLRAPVWMGNDWVVGMVDYDNGEVVTYSQIFAVTAQGTNRTALTDQSQICMYPSASDDASKIVYTTQNGEIYLMKVATSK
;
A
#
# COMPACT_ATOMS: atom_id res chain seq x y z
N MET A 1 36.70 34.35 56.43
CA MET A 1 36.05 34.49 55.11
C MET A 1 35.33 33.19 54.80
N ARG A 2 33.99 33.18 54.88
CA ARG A 2 33.14 32.01 54.59
C ARG A 2 33.04 31.83 53.08
N LYS A 3 33.45 30.66 52.57
CA LYS A 3 33.26 30.28 51.15
C LYS A 3 31.91 29.60 51.01
N THR A 4 30.96 30.24 50.34
CA THR A 4 29.70 29.63 49.91
C THR A 4 29.95 28.85 48.62
N PHE A 5 29.80 27.53 48.67
CA PHE A 5 29.78 26.68 47.48
C PHE A 5 28.35 26.69 46.92
N LEU A 6 28.19 27.28 45.73
CA LEU A 6 26.94 27.23 44.99
C LEU A 6 26.97 25.98 44.09
N GLY A 7 26.32 24.91 44.52
CA GLY A 7 26.14 23.71 43.71
C GLY A 7 25.07 23.97 42.65
N VAL A 8 25.46 24.07 41.38
CA VAL A 8 24.53 24.09 40.25
C VAL A 8 24.14 22.64 39.96
N LEU A 9 22.89 22.27 40.28
CA LEU A 9 22.28 21.03 39.82
C LEU A 9 21.97 21.17 38.32
N VAL A 10 22.75 20.47 37.49
CA VAL A 10 22.43 20.29 36.08
C VAL A 10 21.40 19.16 35.97
N PHE A 11 20.13 19.54 35.80
CA PHE A 11 19.11 18.60 35.34
C PHE A 11 19.38 18.30 33.85
N MET A 12 20.08 17.20 33.57
CA MET A 12 20.13 16.63 32.23
C MET A 12 18.75 16.05 31.94
N SER A 13 17.88 16.80 31.26
CA SER A 13 16.67 16.24 30.69
C SER A 13 17.09 15.26 29.59
N GLN A 14 17.00 13.97 29.87
CA GLN A 14 17.05 12.96 28.82
C GLN A 14 15.81 13.16 27.95
N LEU A 15 15.98 13.81 26.79
CA LEU A 15 15.02 13.74 25.72
C LEU A 15 14.98 12.29 25.25
N ILE A 16 14.07 11.51 25.81
CA ILE A 16 13.68 10.22 25.24
C ILE A 16 13.00 10.58 23.92
N PHE A 17 13.74 10.46 22.81
CA PHE A 17 13.12 10.38 21.50
C PHE A 17 12.31 9.09 21.51
N ALA A 18 11.01 9.18 21.80
CA ALA A 18 10.10 8.07 21.56
C ALA A 18 10.07 7.86 20.04
N GLN A 19 10.87 6.92 19.53
CA GLN A 19 10.65 6.35 18.22
C GLN A 19 9.25 5.76 18.25
N GLY A 20 8.31 6.42 17.58
CA GLY A 20 6.89 6.04 17.62
C GLY A 20 6.60 4.65 17.06
N ILE A 21 7.58 4.06 16.39
CA ILE A 21 7.56 2.72 15.82
C ILE A 21 8.91 2.02 16.08
N GLU A 22 8.86 0.77 16.49
CA GLU A 22 10.02 -0.09 16.78
C GLU A 22 9.96 -1.35 15.91
N VAL A 23 11.11 -1.75 15.36
CA VAL A 23 11.26 -3.03 14.67
C VAL A 23 11.59 -4.12 15.69
N ILE A 24 10.67 -5.06 15.88
CA ILE A 24 10.81 -6.17 16.83
C ILE A 24 11.68 -7.28 16.23
N SER A 25 11.42 -7.61 14.96
CA SER A 25 12.15 -8.68 14.27
C SER A 25 11.99 -8.56 12.76
N THR A 26 13.01 -8.97 12.03
CA THR A 26 13.00 -9.06 10.57
C THR A 26 13.44 -10.46 10.15
N GLN A 27 12.66 -11.09 9.27
CA GLN A 27 12.92 -12.45 8.80
C GLN A 27 12.81 -12.52 7.28
N ALA A 28 13.84 -13.05 6.62
CA ALA A 28 13.77 -13.45 5.22
C ALA A 28 12.88 -14.70 5.07
N LEU A 29 11.94 -14.67 4.13
CA LEU A 29 11.06 -15.78 3.83
C LEU A 29 11.70 -16.68 2.76
N LYS A 30 11.68 -17.99 3.01
CA LYS A 30 12.22 -18.99 2.09
C LYS A 30 11.14 -19.39 1.09
N LEU A 31 11.18 -18.75 -0.08
CA LEU A 31 10.35 -19.12 -1.24
C LEU A 31 11.10 -20.17 -2.10
N ASP A 32 10.76 -20.30 -3.37
CA ASP A 32 11.32 -21.26 -4.33
C ASP A 32 12.60 -20.79 -5.05
N GLY A 33 13.15 -19.64 -4.64
CA GLY A 33 14.31 -19.00 -5.29
C GLY A 33 13.98 -18.31 -6.62
N GLN A 34 12.75 -18.43 -7.13
CA GLN A 34 12.27 -17.59 -8.22
C GLN A 34 11.89 -16.23 -7.64
N GLY A 35 12.61 -15.17 -8.04
CA GLY A 35 12.39 -13.81 -7.55
C GLY A 35 10.90 -13.45 -7.43
N ALA A 36 10.54 -12.88 -6.28
CA ALA A 36 9.18 -12.55 -5.90
C ALA A 36 9.08 -11.05 -5.60
N PHE A 37 8.06 -10.40 -6.15
CA PHE A 37 7.94 -8.95 -6.14
C PHE A 37 6.56 -8.50 -5.65
N LEU A 38 6.48 -7.22 -5.25
CA LEU A 38 5.26 -6.54 -4.78
C LEU A 38 4.46 -7.34 -3.74
N PRO A 39 5.08 -7.74 -2.61
CA PRO A 39 4.41 -8.58 -1.63
C PRO A 39 3.21 -7.83 -1.03
N LYS A 40 2.11 -8.56 -0.82
CA LYS A 40 0.94 -8.07 -0.08
C LYS A 40 0.61 -9.03 1.03
N ILE A 41 0.63 -8.55 2.27
CA ILE A 41 0.24 -9.34 3.43
C ILE A 41 -1.28 -9.35 3.58
N SER A 42 -1.85 -10.52 3.80
CA SER A 42 -3.28 -10.70 4.08
C SER A 42 -3.75 -9.86 5.29
N PRO A 43 -5.05 -9.52 5.37
CA PRO A 43 -5.62 -8.76 6.50
C PRO A 43 -5.27 -9.33 7.88
N LYS A 44 -5.35 -10.66 8.02
CA LYS A 44 -5.02 -11.39 9.27
C LYS A 44 -3.50 -11.58 9.47
N GLY A 45 -2.70 -11.28 8.46
CA GLY A 45 -1.26 -11.51 8.46
C GLY A 45 -0.85 -12.96 8.61
N ASP A 46 -1.62 -13.88 8.01
CA ASP A 46 -1.41 -15.34 8.01
C ASP A 46 -0.84 -15.88 6.69
N TYR A 47 -0.96 -15.12 5.59
CA TYR A 47 -0.28 -15.41 4.32
C TYR A 47 0.07 -14.14 3.53
N ILE A 48 0.90 -14.30 2.49
CA ILE A 48 1.36 -13.22 1.61
C ILE A 48 1.06 -13.58 0.15
N LEU A 49 0.65 -12.58 -0.64
CA LEU A 49 0.65 -12.67 -2.11
C LEU A 49 1.92 -12.07 -2.67
N VAL A 50 2.49 -12.72 -3.69
CA VAL A 50 3.62 -12.22 -4.47
C VAL A 50 3.37 -12.39 -5.96
N THR A 51 4.08 -11.62 -6.78
CA THR A 51 4.01 -11.70 -8.25
C THR A 51 5.40 -11.89 -8.86
N GLY A 52 5.46 -12.25 -10.14
CA GLY A 52 6.69 -12.14 -10.94
C GLY A 52 7.16 -10.70 -11.13
N ASP A 53 8.39 -10.53 -11.61
CA ASP A 53 9.04 -9.25 -11.91
C ASP A 53 8.25 -8.38 -12.90
N ASP A 54 7.60 -9.02 -13.87
CA ASP A 54 6.72 -8.39 -14.87
C ASP A 54 5.28 -8.15 -14.39
N MET A 55 5.00 -8.38 -13.10
CA MET A 55 3.68 -8.35 -12.47
C MET A 55 2.69 -9.39 -13.02
N SER A 56 3.16 -10.45 -13.68
CA SER A 56 2.33 -11.57 -14.12
C SER A 56 2.13 -12.61 -13.02
N GLY A 57 0.92 -13.15 -12.99
CA GLY A 57 0.50 -14.16 -12.04
C GLY A 57 0.43 -13.67 -10.60
N LEU A 58 -0.05 -14.55 -9.73
CA LEU A 58 -0.01 -14.39 -8.29
C LEU A 58 0.32 -15.74 -7.66
N ARG A 59 1.21 -15.73 -6.68
CA ARG A 59 1.53 -16.86 -5.82
C ARG A 59 1.16 -16.52 -4.37
N LYS A 60 0.64 -17.49 -3.62
CA LYS A 60 0.34 -17.41 -2.19
C LYS A 60 1.46 -18.08 -1.41
N PHE A 61 2.07 -17.36 -0.48
CA PHE A 61 2.99 -17.91 0.51
C PHE A 61 2.29 -17.99 1.87
N ASP A 62 2.06 -19.19 2.38
CA ASP A 62 1.44 -19.43 3.67
C ASP A 62 2.47 -19.31 4.81
N LEU A 63 2.22 -18.42 5.78
CA LEU A 63 3.23 -18.12 6.82
C LEU A 63 3.36 -19.20 7.89
N ALA A 64 2.34 -20.04 8.06
CA ALA A 64 2.38 -21.12 9.05
C ALA A 64 3.13 -22.34 8.52
N THR A 65 2.92 -22.67 7.24
CA THR A 65 3.46 -23.88 6.62
C THR A 65 4.72 -23.63 5.78
N GLY A 66 4.93 -22.39 5.32
CA GLY A 66 5.96 -22.06 4.35
C GLY A 66 5.63 -22.52 2.92
N GLU A 67 4.40 -22.95 2.66
CA GLU A 67 3.98 -23.42 1.34
C GLU A 67 3.78 -22.24 0.38
N LEU A 68 4.37 -22.36 -0.82
CA LEU A 68 4.16 -21.45 -1.93
C LEU A 68 3.30 -22.12 -3.00
N SER A 69 2.14 -21.55 -3.32
CA SER A 69 1.21 -22.07 -4.32
C SER A 69 0.86 -21.02 -5.37
N THR A 70 0.73 -21.43 -6.63
CA THR A 70 0.28 -20.53 -7.70
C THR A 70 -1.23 -20.38 -7.67
N ILE A 71 -1.71 -19.14 -7.60
CA ILE A 71 -3.13 -18.80 -7.59
C ILE A 71 -3.64 -18.50 -9.01
N THR A 72 -2.84 -17.77 -9.80
CA THR A 72 -3.16 -17.46 -11.20
C THR A 72 -1.89 -17.18 -11.99
N ASN A 73 -1.95 -17.38 -13.30
CA ASN A 73 -0.91 -17.00 -14.27
C ASN A 73 -1.33 -15.80 -15.14
N ASP A 74 -2.42 -15.13 -14.77
CA ASP A 74 -2.96 -14.01 -15.55
C ASP A 74 -1.94 -12.86 -15.64
N ARG A 75 -1.77 -12.32 -16.85
CA ARG A 75 -0.92 -11.13 -17.09
C ARG A 75 -1.43 -9.93 -16.30
N SER A 76 -0.52 -9.22 -15.65
CA SER A 76 -0.78 -8.04 -14.80
C SER A 76 -1.58 -8.31 -13.52
N ALA A 77 -1.71 -9.57 -13.09
CA ALA A 77 -2.41 -9.91 -11.85
C ALA A 77 -1.77 -9.27 -10.60
N GLY A 78 -0.44 -9.08 -10.60
CA GLY A 78 0.27 -8.37 -9.54
C GLY A 78 -0.04 -6.87 -9.45
N PHE A 79 -0.59 -6.26 -10.52
CA PHE A 79 -0.87 -4.83 -10.53
C PHE A 79 -2.08 -4.48 -9.67
N ASN A 80 -1.78 -4.04 -8.44
CA ASN A 80 -2.75 -3.63 -7.43
C ASN A 80 -3.82 -4.70 -7.12
N ALA A 81 -3.37 -5.95 -6.92
CA ALA A 81 -4.19 -7.02 -6.34
C ALA A 81 -4.67 -6.62 -4.94
N GLN A 82 -5.89 -6.96 -4.55
CA GLN A 82 -6.47 -6.61 -3.26
C GLN A 82 -7.14 -7.82 -2.64
N PHE A 83 -7.04 -7.93 -1.31
CA PHE A 83 -7.82 -8.91 -0.55
C PHE A 83 -9.27 -8.46 -0.48
N ALA A 84 -10.18 -9.43 -0.49
CA ALA A 84 -11.59 -9.25 -0.28
C ALA A 84 -12.12 -10.27 0.73
N GLY A 85 -13.26 -9.93 1.32
CA GLY A 85 -13.81 -10.67 2.46
C GLY A 85 -12.84 -10.60 3.65
N ASP A 86 -12.69 -11.72 4.33
CA ASP A 86 -11.75 -11.88 5.44
C ASP A 86 -10.35 -12.35 4.98
N GLY A 87 -9.98 -12.01 3.73
CA GLY A 87 -8.81 -12.56 3.07
C GLY A 87 -9.05 -13.92 2.39
N SER A 88 -10.31 -14.32 2.17
CA SER A 88 -10.65 -15.55 1.44
C SER A 88 -10.71 -15.37 -0.08
N MET A 89 -10.74 -14.12 -0.56
CA MET A 89 -10.86 -13.80 -1.98
C MET A 89 -9.82 -12.77 -2.40
N ILE A 90 -9.38 -12.86 -3.67
CA ILE A 90 -8.45 -11.92 -4.28
C ILE A 90 -9.14 -11.21 -5.44
N VAL A 91 -9.03 -9.89 -5.49
CA VAL A 91 -9.48 -9.05 -6.60
C VAL A 91 -8.26 -8.53 -7.33
N TYR A 92 -8.17 -8.76 -8.62
CA TYR A 92 -6.99 -8.42 -9.39
C TYR A 92 -7.33 -8.01 -10.82
N ARG A 93 -6.45 -7.20 -11.41
CA ARG A 93 -6.58 -6.76 -12.80
C ARG A 93 -5.91 -7.78 -13.71
N THR A 94 -6.43 -7.93 -14.92
CA THR A 94 -5.75 -8.65 -16.00
C THR A 94 -5.63 -7.75 -17.20
N SER A 95 -4.65 -7.97 -18.07
CA SER A 95 -4.57 -7.22 -19.32
C SER A 95 -4.51 -8.10 -20.57
N GLU A 96 -5.18 -7.62 -21.62
CA GLU A 96 -5.16 -8.19 -22.96
C GLU A 96 -4.87 -7.09 -23.99
N TYR A 97 -4.37 -7.48 -25.17
CA TYR A 97 -4.08 -6.55 -26.26
C TYR A 97 -4.96 -6.87 -27.47
N LYS A 98 -5.60 -5.83 -28.01
CA LYS A 98 -6.33 -5.89 -29.28
C LYS A 98 -5.65 -4.93 -30.24
N GLY A 99 -4.81 -5.47 -31.12
CA GLY A 99 -3.85 -4.68 -31.88
C GLY A 99 -2.86 -3.98 -30.94
N ARG A 100 -2.69 -2.67 -31.08
CA ARG A 100 -1.79 -1.85 -30.23
C ARG A 100 -2.45 -1.31 -28.96
N LEU A 101 -3.71 -1.66 -28.70
CA LEU A 101 -4.47 -1.13 -27.57
C LEU A 101 -4.49 -2.14 -26.42
N ARG A 102 -4.05 -1.71 -25.24
CA ARG A 102 -4.17 -2.46 -23.99
C ARG A 102 -5.58 -2.29 -23.41
N TYR A 103 -6.21 -3.40 -23.04
CA TYR A 103 -7.46 -3.45 -22.31
C TYR A 103 -7.22 -4.14 -20.97
N SER A 104 -7.85 -3.61 -19.93
CA SER A 104 -7.82 -4.17 -18.58
C SER A 104 -9.18 -4.78 -18.25
N SER A 105 -9.18 -5.93 -17.59
CA SER A 105 -10.36 -6.52 -16.95
C SER A 105 -10.15 -6.52 -15.44
N LEU A 106 -11.24 -6.71 -14.69
CA LEU A 106 -11.19 -6.96 -13.25
C LEU A 106 -11.75 -8.34 -12.98
N LYS A 107 -11.01 -9.17 -12.26
CA LYS A 107 -11.42 -10.51 -11.84
C LYS A 107 -11.42 -10.62 -10.32
N SER A 108 -12.22 -11.54 -9.80
CA SER A 108 -12.10 -12.07 -8.44
C SER A 108 -11.74 -13.54 -8.50
N LEU A 109 -10.98 -14.02 -7.54
CA LEU A 109 -10.67 -15.43 -7.33
C LEU A 109 -10.95 -15.82 -5.88
N ASP A 110 -11.62 -16.96 -5.69
CA ASP A 110 -11.83 -17.57 -4.38
C ASP A 110 -10.67 -18.52 -4.05
N LEU A 111 -9.96 -18.25 -2.95
CA LEU A 111 -8.72 -18.98 -2.61
C LEU A 111 -8.97 -20.43 -2.17
N LYS A 112 -10.19 -20.76 -1.75
CA LYS A 112 -10.53 -22.11 -1.29
C LYS A 112 -10.88 -23.02 -2.47
N THR A 113 -11.61 -22.48 -3.44
CA THR A 113 -12.15 -23.25 -4.57
C THR A 113 -11.34 -23.09 -5.85
N GLY A 114 -10.53 -22.04 -5.96
CA GLY A 114 -9.89 -21.61 -7.20
C GLY A 114 -10.85 -20.99 -8.21
N GLU A 115 -12.14 -20.83 -7.87
CA GLU A 115 -13.13 -20.27 -8.79
C GLU A 115 -12.78 -18.82 -9.13
N THR A 116 -12.72 -18.51 -10.43
CA THR A 116 -12.45 -17.16 -10.93
C THR A 116 -13.69 -16.57 -11.60
N LYS A 117 -14.02 -15.31 -11.29
CA LYS A 117 -15.15 -14.56 -11.88
C LYS A 117 -14.66 -13.25 -12.49
N GLN A 118 -15.13 -12.94 -13.70
CA GLN A 118 -14.87 -11.63 -14.30
C GLN A 118 -15.90 -10.60 -13.80
N LEU A 119 -15.42 -9.60 -13.05
CA LEU A 119 -16.23 -8.54 -12.47
C LEU A 119 -16.47 -7.38 -13.45
N ILE A 120 -15.43 -7.01 -14.20
CA ILE A 120 -15.46 -5.96 -15.22
C ILE A 120 -14.89 -6.54 -16.51
N LYS A 121 -15.66 -6.44 -17.60
CA LYS A 121 -15.24 -6.84 -18.95
C LYS A 121 -14.06 -5.97 -19.43
N PRO A 122 -13.29 -6.43 -20.44
CA PRO A 122 -12.17 -5.66 -20.98
C PRO A 122 -12.55 -4.21 -21.31
N THR A 123 -11.83 -3.26 -20.73
CA THR A 123 -12.06 -1.82 -20.85
C THR A 123 -10.72 -1.07 -20.87
N ARG A 124 -10.70 0.13 -21.46
CA ARG A 124 -9.52 1.01 -21.44
C ARG A 124 -9.53 2.02 -20.28
N ASN A 125 -10.63 2.10 -19.54
CA ASN A 125 -10.90 3.18 -18.59
C ASN A 125 -11.31 2.63 -17.21
N LEU A 126 -10.60 1.61 -16.71
CA LEU A 126 -10.73 1.14 -15.32
C LEU A 126 -9.86 2.03 -14.41
N GLU A 127 -10.45 3.13 -13.93
CA GLU A 127 -9.77 4.27 -13.30
C GLU A 127 -9.49 4.07 -11.80
N GLY A 128 -10.36 3.34 -11.10
CA GLY A 128 -10.24 3.09 -9.66
C GLY A 128 -10.79 1.72 -9.27
N VAL A 129 -10.16 1.08 -8.29
CA VAL A 129 -10.65 -0.17 -7.68
C VAL A 129 -10.29 -0.13 -6.20
N SER A 130 -11.32 -0.28 -5.37
CA SER A 130 -11.20 -0.45 -3.92
C SER A 130 -12.03 -1.66 -3.50
N VAL A 131 -11.63 -2.28 -2.41
CA VAL A 131 -12.38 -3.35 -1.76
C VAL A 131 -12.68 -2.95 -0.33
N GLU A 132 -13.93 -3.12 0.08
CA GLU A 132 -14.40 -2.88 1.44
C GLU A 132 -15.13 -4.14 1.92
N GLY A 133 -14.54 -4.83 2.88
CA GLY A 133 -14.97 -6.18 3.28
C GLY A 133 -15.12 -7.10 2.07
N GLY A 134 -16.31 -7.70 1.89
CA GLY A 134 -16.62 -8.57 0.76
C GLY A 134 -17.10 -7.86 -0.51
N THR A 135 -16.98 -6.53 -0.62
CA THR A 135 -17.54 -5.75 -1.73
C THR A 135 -16.46 -5.02 -2.53
N VAL A 136 -16.48 -5.22 -3.85
CA VAL A 136 -15.63 -4.52 -4.82
C VAL A 136 -16.32 -3.27 -5.34
N LEU A 137 -15.60 -2.17 -5.34
CA LEU A 137 -16.02 -0.86 -5.82
C LEU A 137 -15.06 -0.42 -6.92
N ALA A 138 -15.53 -0.41 -8.16
CA ALA A 138 -14.73 -0.07 -9.33
C ALA A 138 -15.26 1.17 -10.02
N VAL A 139 -14.39 2.11 -10.37
CA VAL A 139 -14.72 3.25 -11.24
C VAL A 139 -14.30 2.89 -12.66
N ASN A 140 -15.29 2.69 -13.54
CA ASN A 140 -15.09 2.34 -14.94
C ASN A 140 -15.79 3.35 -15.84
N ASN A 141 -15.04 4.04 -16.69
CA ASN A 141 -15.52 5.19 -17.47
C ASN A 141 -16.19 6.26 -16.58
N GLY A 142 -15.58 6.61 -15.45
CA GLY A 142 -16.12 7.58 -14.48
C GLY A 142 -17.37 7.14 -13.71
N LYS A 143 -17.86 5.92 -13.92
CA LYS A 143 -19.06 5.38 -13.25
C LYS A 143 -18.69 4.32 -12.22
N LEU A 144 -19.29 4.42 -11.04
CA LEU A 144 -19.16 3.41 -9.99
C LEU A 144 -19.89 2.12 -10.39
N VAL A 145 -19.19 1.00 -10.28
CA VAL A 145 -19.71 -0.36 -10.38
C VAL A 145 -19.43 -1.05 -9.05
N THR A 146 -20.47 -1.59 -8.43
CA THR A 146 -20.40 -2.32 -7.17
C THR A 146 -20.65 -3.80 -7.40
N LYS A 147 -19.79 -4.66 -6.86
CA LYS A 147 -19.93 -6.12 -6.91
C LYS A 147 -19.69 -6.71 -5.52
N ARG A 148 -20.73 -7.27 -4.90
CA ARG A 148 -20.60 -8.02 -3.64
C ARG A 148 -20.15 -9.44 -3.96
N LEU A 149 -19.07 -9.88 -3.34
CA LEU A 149 -18.49 -11.21 -3.47
C LEU A 149 -18.84 -12.09 -2.26
N SER A 150 -18.83 -11.49 -1.06
CA SER A 150 -19.11 -12.16 0.22
C SER A 150 -19.60 -11.16 1.27
N GLY A 151 -19.83 -11.61 2.51
CA GLY A 151 -20.18 -10.76 3.66
C GLY A 151 -21.52 -10.06 3.51
N GLU A 152 -21.89 -9.14 4.41
CA GLU A 152 -23.14 -8.36 4.31
C GLU A 152 -23.06 -7.23 3.27
N ARG A 153 -24.21 -6.65 2.94
CA ARG A 153 -24.24 -5.42 2.13
C ARG A 153 -23.68 -4.27 2.95
N LEU A 154 -22.78 -3.49 2.36
CA LEU A 154 -22.28 -2.26 2.96
C LEU A 154 -23.43 -1.30 3.31
N LYS A 155 -23.43 -0.78 4.55
CA LYS A 155 -24.37 0.26 4.99
C LYS A 155 -24.09 1.60 4.29
N THR A 156 -22.81 1.92 4.12
CA THR A 156 -22.31 3.11 3.44
C THR A 156 -21.25 2.67 2.43
N VAL A 157 -21.24 3.32 1.27
CA VAL A 157 -20.19 3.09 0.27
C VAL A 157 -19.03 4.03 0.60
N PRO A 158 -17.81 3.52 0.89
CA PRO A 158 -16.66 4.37 1.15
C PRO A 158 -16.30 5.18 -0.10
N ALA A 159 -15.55 6.26 0.11
CA ALA A 159 -15.03 7.04 -0.99
C ALA A 159 -14.05 6.21 -1.83
N ILE A 160 -14.16 6.27 -3.15
CA ILE A 160 -13.26 5.56 -4.06
C ILE A 160 -12.35 6.56 -4.76
N PRO A 161 -11.04 6.59 -4.45
CA PRO A 161 -10.12 7.39 -5.21
C PRO A 161 -9.82 6.74 -6.56
N SER A 162 -9.53 7.57 -7.55
CA SER A 162 -9.16 7.12 -8.90
C SER A 162 -8.22 8.12 -9.56
N ILE A 163 -7.42 7.65 -10.50
CA ILE A 163 -6.56 8.51 -11.31
C ILE A 163 -7.08 8.53 -12.74
N LYS A 164 -7.23 9.73 -13.29
CA LYS A 164 -7.61 9.95 -14.69
C LYS A 164 -6.79 11.11 -15.26
N ASN A 165 -6.08 10.86 -16.35
CA ASN A 165 -5.17 11.84 -16.98
C ASN A 165 -4.19 12.48 -15.97
N SER A 166 -3.55 11.63 -15.14
CA SER A 166 -2.66 12.03 -14.05
C SER A 166 -3.29 12.87 -12.94
N GLN A 167 -4.60 13.11 -12.96
CA GLN A 167 -5.30 13.87 -11.92
C GLN A 167 -6.01 12.94 -10.93
N LEU A 168 -6.07 13.37 -9.67
CA LEU A 168 -6.73 12.65 -8.60
C LEU A 168 -8.22 12.99 -8.56
N TYR A 169 -9.06 11.97 -8.67
CA TYR A 169 -10.51 12.04 -8.56
C TYR A 169 -10.98 11.26 -7.35
N ILE A 170 -12.14 11.64 -6.82
CA ILE A 170 -12.83 10.91 -5.76
C ILE A 170 -14.29 10.67 -6.12
N THR A 171 -14.76 9.45 -5.88
CA THR A 171 -16.16 9.05 -6.06
C THR A 171 -16.82 8.88 -4.70
N VAL A 172 -17.83 9.69 -4.41
CA VAL A 172 -18.61 9.65 -3.16
C VAL A 172 -20.08 9.61 -3.51
N ASN A 173 -20.83 8.67 -2.92
CA ASN A 173 -22.26 8.47 -3.20
C ASN A 173 -22.57 8.37 -4.72
N GLY A 174 -21.70 7.68 -5.47
CA GLY A 174 -21.81 7.49 -6.91
C GLY A 174 -21.49 8.72 -7.77
N LYS A 175 -21.10 9.86 -7.16
CA LYS A 175 -20.68 11.07 -7.86
C LYS A 175 -19.16 11.18 -7.87
N THR A 176 -18.60 11.23 -9.07
CA THR A 176 -17.17 11.39 -9.31
C THR A 176 -16.84 12.87 -9.51
N ARG A 177 -15.85 13.39 -8.78
CA ARG A 177 -15.33 14.75 -8.97
C ARG A 177 -13.81 14.76 -8.94
N GLN A 178 -13.20 15.72 -9.64
CA GLN A 178 -11.77 15.97 -9.50
C GLN A 178 -11.49 16.53 -8.09
N LEU A 179 -10.40 16.07 -7.49
CA LEU A 179 -9.98 16.42 -6.14
C LEU A 179 -8.66 17.20 -6.15
N SER A 180 -7.62 16.62 -6.78
CA SER A 180 -6.27 17.19 -6.95
C SER A 180 -5.83 18.20 -5.86
N PRO A 181 -5.60 17.76 -4.60
CA PRO A 181 -5.36 18.66 -3.46
C PRO A 181 -4.14 19.57 -3.59
N ASN A 182 -3.12 19.16 -4.35
CA ASN A 182 -1.88 19.91 -4.61
C ASN A 182 -1.94 20.70 -5.93
N GLY A 183 -3.13 20.93 -6.48
CA GLY A 183 -3.33 21.63 -7.74
C GLY A 183 -3.35 20.71 -8.97
N THR A 184 -3.71 21.29 -10.11
CA THR A 184 -3.93 20.54 -11.37
C THR A 184 -2.76 20.61 -12.34
N ASN A 185 -1.69 21.32 -11.97
CA ASN A 185 -0.43 21.45 -12.70
C ASN A 185 0.57 20.34 -12.33
N VAL A 186 0.17 19.37 -11.51
CA VAL A 186 0.98 18.23 -11.07
C VAL A 186 0.26 16.90 -11.32
N GLY A 187 1.02 15.82 -11.40
CA GLY A 187 0.52 14.45 -11.53
C GLY A 187 0.38 13.73 -10.18
N TYR A 188 -0.58 12.81 -10.11
CA TYR A 188 -0.91 12.03 -8.91
C TYR A 188 -0.79 10.53 -9.14
N LEU A 189 -0.30 9.79 -8.15
CA LEU A 189 -0.21 8.33 -8.14
C LEU A 189 -0.62 7.73 -6.79
N TRP A 190 -0.84 6.41 -6.82
CA TRP A 190 -1.04 5.54 -5.67
C TRP A 190 -2.06 6.05 -4.63
N PRO A 191 -3.25 6.52 -5.04
CA PRO A 191 -4.18 7.00 -4.05
C PRO A 191 -4.83 5.84 -3.29
N SER A 192 -5.00 5.99 -1.98
CA SER A 192 -5.67 5.02 -1.11
C SER A 192 -6.34 5.70 0.08
N VAL A 193 -7.42 5.12 0.59
CA VAL A 193 -8.18 5.64 1.72
C VAL A 193 -7.71 4.94 3.00
N SER A 194 -7.65 5.67 4.11
CA SER A 194 -7.34 5.08 5.42
C SER A 194 -8.39 4.04 5.82
N PRO A 195 -8.06 3.04 6.65
CA PRO A 195 -9.01 2.03 7.10
C PRO A 195 -10.31 2.58 7.72
N ASP A 196 -10.24 3.72 8.40
CA ASP A 196 -11.41 4.41 8.99
C ASP A 196 -12.22 5.26 7.98
N GLY A 197 -11.77 5.38 6.73
CA GLY A 197 -12.42 6.17 5.70
C GLY A 197 -12.20 7.69 5.78
N SER A 198 -11.46 8.18 6.77
CA SER A 198 -11.39 9.62 7.08
C SER A 198 -10.32 10.39 6.31
N LYS A 199 -9.28 9.69 5.81
CA LYS A 199 -8.11 10.29 5.17
C LYS A 199 -7.81 9.67 3.81
N LEU A 200 -7.14 10.45 2.97
CA LEU A 200 -6.65 10.04 1.67
C LEU A 200 -5.13 10.17 1.63
N LEU A 201 -4.46 9.07 1.28
CA LEU A 201 -3.03 9.00 0.99
C LEU A 201 -2.84 9.04 -0.53
N TYR A 202 -1.84 9.76 -1.00
CA TYR A 202 -1.49 9.86 -2.42
C TYR A 202 -0.03 10.32 -2.60
N TYR A 203 0.49 10.18 -3.80
CA TYR A 203 1.82 10.66 -4.18
C TYR A 203 1.71 11.73 -5.27
N VAL A 204 2.46 12.82 -5.12
CA VAL A 204 2.57 13.90 -6.10
C VAL A 204 3.87 13.73 -6.87
N ILE A 205 3.75 13.45 -8.17
CA ILE A 205 4.86 13.04 -9.05
C ILE A 205 5.91 14.16 -9.13
N ASP A 206 5.47 15.37 -9.45
CA ASP A 206 6.32 16.54 -9.72
C ASP A 206 7.08 17.02 -8.47
N GLU A 207 6.56 16.71 -7.29
CA GLU A 207 7.21 17.05 -6.02
C GLU A 207 8.05 15.91 -5.44
N ALA A 208 7.92 14.71 -6.01
CA ALA A 208 8.48 13.47 -5.50
C ALA A 208 8.14 13.16 -4.03
N LYS A 209 6.90 13.47 -3.59
CA LYS A 209 6.44 13.38 -2.20
C LYS A 209 5.11 12.65 -2.04
N ALA A 210 4.98 11.92 -0.93
CA ALA A 210 3.67 11.45 -0.48
C ALA A 210 2.98 12.50 0.38
N TYR A 211 1.66 12.44 0.38
CA TYR A 211 0.78 13.35 1.10
C TYR A 211 -0.38 12.59 1.72
N VAL A 212 -0.84 13.09 2.87
CA VAL A 212 -2.12 12.72 3.47
C VAL A 212 -2.99 13.96 3.53
N CYS A 213 -4.26 13.84 3.17
CA CYS A 213 -5.26 14.89 3.39
C CYS A 213 -6.55 14.30 3.97
N ASN A 214 -7.46 15.18 4.38
CA ASN A 214 -8.82 14.76 4.69
C ASN A 214 -9.50 14.17 3.45
N ILE A 215 -10.48 13.28 3.63
CA ILE A 215 -11.16 12.61 2.51
C ILE A 215 -11.83 13.58 1.51
N ASP A 216 -12.16 14.80 1.94
CA ASP A 216 -12.73 15.84 1.09
C ASP A 216 -11.68 16.63 0.27
N GLY A 217 -10.39 16.39 0.50
CA GLY A 217 -9.24 17.03 -0.13
C GLY A 217 -8.60 18.14 0.70
N SER A 218 -9.20 18.54 1.82
CA SER A 218 -8.67 19.62 2.67
C SER A 218 -7.46 19.19 3.49
N ASN A 219 -6.64 20.17 3.90
CA ASN A 219 -5.48 19.99 4.77
C ASN A 219 -4.46 18.95 4.26
N PRO A 220 -3.87 19.15 3.06
CA PRO A 220 -2.78 18.30 2.60
C PRO A 220 -1.55 18.48 3.51
N VAL A 221 -1.03 17.34 4.00
CA VAL A 221 0.16 17.24 4.84
C VAL A 221 1.21 16.42 4.08
N SER A 222 2.38 17.01 3.87
CA SER A 222 3.51 16.33 3.23
C SER A 222 4.10 15.29 4.19
N LEU A 223 4.28 14.06 3.70
CA LEU A 223 5.05 13.00 4.37
C LEU A 223 6.52 12.98 3.93
N GLY A 224 6.90 13.89 3.04
CA GLY A 224 8.23 13.94 2.42
C GLY A 224 8.37 12.92 1.30
N THR A 225 9.61 12.67 0.87
CA THR A 225 9.90 11.63 -0.11
C THR A 225 9.57 10.27 0.48
N LEU A 226 8.55 9.63 -0.09
CA LEU A 226 8.03 8.34 0.32
C LEU A 226 7.25 7.74 -0.86
N ARG A 227 7.88 6.84 -1.62
CA ARG A 227 7.27 6.16 -2.76
C ARG A 227 6.55 4.87 -2.35
N ALA A 228 5.66 4.40 -3.23
CA ALA A 228 4.76 3.28 -3.00
C ALA A 228 4.11 3.31 -1.60
N PRO A 229 3.54 4.46 -1.17
CA PRO A 229 3.10 4.60 0.21
C PRO A 229 1.84 3.78 0.46
N VAL A 230 1.78 3.13 1.62
CA VAL A 230 0.66 2.30 2.06
C VAL A 230 0.30 2.64 3.51
N TRP A 231 -0.99 2.59 3.84
CA TRP A 231 -1.46 2.73 5.21
C TRP A 231 -0.98 1.56 6.08
N MET A 232 -0.60 1.87 7.31
CA MET A 232 -0.39 0.92 8.40
C MET A 232 -1.28 1.36 9.57
N GLY A 233 -2.44 0.74 9.70
CA GLY A 233 -3.52 1.27 10.53
C GLY A 233 -3.99 2.64 10.02
N ASN A 234 -4.49 3.49 10.94
CA ASN A 234 -5.00 4.83 10.60
C ASN A 234 -3.98 5.95 10.82
N ASP A 235 -2.90 5.67 11.55
CA ASP A 235 -2.00 6.70 12.07
C ASP A 235 -0.63 6.71 11.39
N TRP A 236 -0.27 5.62 10.71
CA TRP A 236 1.04 5.46 10.09
C TRP A 236 0.94 5.17 8.59
N VAL A 237 1.94 5.61 7.86
CA VAL A 237 2.17 5.31 6.46
C VAL A 237 3.56 4.73 6.32
N VAL A 238 3.66 3.62 5.61
CA VAL A 238 4.92 2.96 5.26
C VAL A 238 5.17 3.14 3.78
N GLY A 239 6.42 3.36 3.38
CA GLY A 239 6.81 3.46 1.98
C GLY A 239 8.30 3.28 1.82
N MET A 240 8.80 3.52 0.60
CA MET A 240 10.22 3.44 0.29
C MET A 240 10.81 4.81 0.01
N VAL A 241 12.05 5.02 0.44
CA VAL A 241 12.86 6.19 0.10
C VAL A 241 13.94 5.68 -0.84
N ASP A 242 13.75 5.91 -2.13
CA ASP A 242 14.54 5.35 -3.21
C ASP A 242 15.29 6.43 -4.01
N TYR A 243 16.44 6.05 -4.54
CA TYR A 243 17.20 6.82 -5.53
C TYR A 243 17.60 5.89 -6.67
N ASP A 244 17.51 6.39 -7.89
CA ASP A 244 17.94 5.70 -9.11
C ASP A 244 18.91 6.58 -9.91
N ASN A 245 19.65 5.96 -10.83
CA ASN A 245 20.54 6.67 -11.76
C ASN A 245 19.94 6.78 -13.17
N GLY A 246 18.63 6.57 -13.32
CA GLY A 246 17.93 6.47 -14.61
C GLY A 246 17.94 5.08 -15.24
N GLU A 247 18.76 4.14 -14.76
CA GLU A 247 18.81 2.75 -15.25
C GLU A 247 18.38 1.74 -14.19
N VAL A 248 18.89 1.89 -12.97
CA VAL A 248 18.62 1.00 -11.84
C VAL A 248 18.43 1.78 -10.55
N VAL A 249 17.68 1.19 -9.62
CA VAL A 249 17.63 1.66 -8.23
C VAL A 249 19.01 1.43 -7.61
N THR A 250 19.65 2.48 -7.12
CA THR A 250 20.97 2.41 -6.48
C THR A 250 20.89 2.43 -4.95
N TYR A 251 19.74 2.85 -4.42
CA TYR A 251 19.46 2.89 -3.00
C TYR A 251 17.96 2.80 -2.77
N SER A 252 17.55 2.05 -1.74
CA SER A 252 16.19 2.13 -1.20
C SER A 252 16.13 1.63 0.23
N GLN A 253 15.43 2.35 1.10
CA GLN A 253 15.12 1.93 2.47
C GLN A 253 13.60 2.00 2.71
N ILE A 254 13.08 1.11 3.56
CA ILE A 254 11.70 1.20 4.03
C ILE A 254 11.63 2.21 5.17
N PHE A 255 10.67 3.13 5.09
CA PHE A 255 10.41 4.14 6.10
C PHE A 255 8.96 4.09 6.58
N ALA A 256 8.75 4.45 7.84
CA ALA A 256 7.45 4.76 8.41
C ALA A 256 7.39 6.23 8.84
N VAL A 257 6.23 6.85 8.63
CA VAL A 257 5.90 8.24 8.97
C VAL A 257 4.48 8.28 9.51
N THR A 258 4.20 9.12 10.50
CA THR A 258 2.81 9.32 10.94
C THR A 258 2.01 10.05 9.86
N ALA A 259 0.71 9.85 9.82
CA ALA A 259 -0.20 10.50 8.88
C ALA A 259 -0.20 12.04 9.00
N GLN A 260 0.35 12.57 10.08
CA GLN A 260 0.54 13.99 10.38
C GLN A 260 1.90 14.53 9.90
N GLY A 261 2.71 13.71 9.21
CA GLY A 261 4.02 14.10 8.70
C GLY A 261 5.12 14.17 9.76
N THR A 262 4.90 13.59 10.94
CA THR A 262 5.86 13.57 12.06
C THR A 262 6.43 12.15 12.26
N ASN A 263 7.35 12.00 13.22
CA ASN A 263 7.93 10.71 13.64
C ASN A 263 8.46 9.81 12.50
N ARG A 264 9.19 10.41 11.56
CA ARG A 264 9.83 9.71 10.44
C ARG A 264 10.95 8.78 10.92
N THR A 265 10.82 7.49 10.64
CA THR A 265 11.77 6.45 11.09
C THR A 265 12.12 5.51 9.94
N ALA A 266 13.41 5.24 9.73
CA ALA A 266 13.87 4.19 8.83
C ALA A 266 13.68 2.83 9.51
N LEU A 267 13.07 1.87 8.81
CA LEU A 267 12.79 0.53 9.33
C LEU A 267 13.76 -0.54 8.85
N THR A 268 14.45 -0.30 7.73
CA THR A 268 15.54 -1.14 7.24
C THR A 268 16.85 -0.38 7.33
N ASP A 269 17.97 -1.07 7.42
CA ASP A 269 19.29 -0.46 7.26
C ASP A 269 19.63 -0.22 5.78
N GLN A 270 20.89 0.15 5.50
CA GLN A 270 21.40 0.44 4.15
C GLN A 270 22.14 -0.75 3.51
N SER A 271 22.11 -1.93 4.13
CA SER A 271 22.82 -3.11 3.62
C SER A 271 22.18 -3.69 2.35
N GLN A 272 20.91 -3.38 2.10
CA GLN A 272 20.14 -3.92 0.98
C GLN A 272 19.09 -2.92 0.45
N ILE A 273 18.88 -2.94 -0.86
CA ILE A 273 17.82 -2.17 -1.53
C ILE A 273 16.46 -2.83 -1.23
N CYS A 274 15.71 -2.22 -0.32
CA CYS A 274 14.41 -2.70 0.15
C CYS A 274 13.27 -1.86 -0.47
N MET A 275 12.27 -2.50 -1.06
CA MET A 275 11.27 -1.87 -1.92
C MET A 275 9.85 -2.40 -1.69
N TYR A 276 8.86 -1.62 -2.12
CA TYR A 276 7.44 -1.99 -2.23
C TYR A 276 6.85 -2.64 -0.96
N PRO A 277 6.79 -1.90 0.16
CA PRO A 277 6.25 -2.44 1.39
C PRO A 277 4.72 -2.63 1.31
N SER A 278 4.20 -3.55 2.14
CA SER A 278 2.79 -3.72 2.46
C SER A 278 2.65 -3.93 3.97
N ALA A 279 1.63 -3.34 4.58
CA ALA A 279 1.33 -3.54 6.00
C ALA A 279 0.07 -4.40 6.18
N SER A 280 -0.02 -5.03 7.35
CA SER A 280 -1.22 -5.74 7.83
C SER A 280 -2.20 -4.78 8.50
N ASP A 281 -3.48 -5.16 8.53
CA ASP A 281 -4.56 -4.29 9.04
C ASP A 281 -4.41 -4.00 10.54
N ASP A 282 -3.83 -4.95 11.30
CA ASP A 282 -3.55 -4.80 12.73
C ASP A 282 -2.30 -3.94 13.04
N ALA A 283 -1.64 -3.42 12.00
CA ALA A 283 -0.44 -2.59 12.08
C ALA A 283 0.75 -3.25 12.80
N SER A 284 0.79 -4.59 12.88
CA SER A 284 1.85 -5.34 13.59
C SER A 284 2.92 -5.94 12.67
N LYS A 285 2.61 -6.07 11.37
CA LYS A 285 3.52 -6.66 10.38
C LYS A 285 3.63 -5.81 9.13
N ILE A 286 4.84 -5.75 8.60
CA ILE A 286 5.18 -5.18 7.29
C ILE A 286 5.88 -6.27 6.49
N VAL A 287 5.58 -6.37 5.19
CA VAL A 287 6.33 -7.18 4.23
C VAL A 287 6.91 -6.29 3.16
N TYR A 288 8.08 -6.64 2.65
CA TYR A 288 8.73 -5.90 1.56
C TYR A 288 9.56 -6.85 0.70
N THR A 289 9.94 -6.39 -0.50
CA THR A 289 10.81 -7.13 -1.41
C THR A 289 12.16 -6.45 -1.54
N THR A 290 13.19 -7.18 -1.92
CA THR A 290 14.51 -6.63 -2.25
C THR A 290 14.66 -6.49 -3.76
N GLN A 291 15.72 -5.81 -4.23
CA GLN A 291 15.98 -5.75 -5.68
C GLN A 291 16.16 -7.14 -6.33
N ASN A 292 16.58 -8.13 -5.54
CA ASN A 292 16.81 -9.50 -5.99
C ASN A 292 15.54 -10.37 -5.90
N GLY A 293 14.40 -9.79 -5.50
CA GLY A 293 13.13 -10.51 -5.36
C GLY A 293 13.05 -11.38 -4.10
N GLU A 294 13.83 -11.08 -3.06
CA GLU A 294 13.68 -11.75 -1.76
C GLU A 294 12.58 -11.08 -0.96
N ILE A 295 11.76 -11.86 -0.26
CA ILE A 295 10.66 -11.33 0.56
C ILE A 295 11.06 -11.36 2.03
N TYR A 296 10.81 -10.26 2.72
CA TYR A 296 11.03 -10.14 4.15
C TYR A 296 9.72 -9.88 4.87
N LEU A 297 9.57 -10.49 6.04
CA LEU A 297 8.53 -10.21 7.02
C LEU A 297 9.16 -9.48 8.21
N MET A 298 8.66 -8.29 8.49
CA MET A 298 9.05 -7.44 9.61
C MET A 298 7.89 -7.37 10.60
N LYS A 299 8.17 -7.62 11.88
CA LYS A 299 7.24 -7.34 12.98
C LYS A 299 7.60 -6.00 13.60
N VAL A 300 6.58 -5.18 13.84
CA VAL A 300 6.71 -3.85 14.40
C VAL A 300 5.79 -3.64 15.59
N ALA A 301 6.19 -2.77 16.51
CA ALA A 301 5.32 -2.22 17.53
C ALA A 301 5.22 -0.71 17.32
N THR A 302 4.01 -0.15 17.47
CA THR A 302 3.80 1.29 17.51
C THR A 302 3.49 1.71 18.93
N SER A 303 4.09 2.79 19.40
CA SER A 303 3.67 3.43 20.65
C SER A 303 2.47 4.32 20.34
N LYS A 304 1.42 4.22 21.16
CA LYS A 304 0.27 5.14 21.12
C LYS A 304 0.62 6.50 21.72
#